data_AF-A0A2R6GM03-F1
#
_entry.id   AF-A0A2R6GM03-F1
#
_cell.length_a   1.000
_cell.length_b   1.000
_cell.length_c   1.000
_cell.angle_alpha   90.00
_cell.angle_beta   90.00
_cell.angle_gamma   90.00
#
_symmetry.space_group_name_H-M   'P 1'
#
loop_
_entity.id
_entity.type
_entity.pdbx_description
1 polymer ?
#
loop_
_entity_poly.entity_id
_entity_poly.type
_entity_poly.pdbx_seq_one_letter_code
_entity_poly.pdbx_strand_id
1 'polypeptide(L)'
;MSRPVPEAAPLVGLLLSFAFALFGVLFSSDHLATALVSVALLYPFVTFGVVRSEDPTTAFRPDAVLGAGFLGAAPLLLYGIVVDRPLFGALVAAVVAVPPVLYHARHGASVNPASPSASLAAGLLVALGLVAAGAVAGLLVGALAAVIVGLAAVDYHRQRGGRLRRRTRTVGVVGCLGGGLTVFGALAAAGRPSDGLAGGAVLVAVGAAVALGASK
;
A
#
# COMPACT_ATOMS: atom_id res chain seq x y z
N MET A 1 28.63 12.96 23.83
CA MET A 1 27.75 11.93 23.24
C MET A 1 26.90 12.60 22.18
N SER A 2 27.16 12.33 20.89
CA SER A 2 26.34 12.85 19.80
C SER A 2 24.95 12.22 19.89
N ARG A 3 23.91 13.04 20.08
CA ARG A 3 22.54 12.56 19.93
C ARG A 3 22.35 12.19 18.46
N PRO A 4 21.83 11.00 18.12
CA PRO A 4 21.40 10.73 16.77
C PRO A 4 20.35 11.79 16.39
N VAL A 5 20.51 12.38 15.20
CA VAL A 5 19.60 13.39 14.63
C VAL A 5 18.71 12.64 13.63
N PRO A 6 17.61 12.00 14.09
CA PRO A 6 16.74 11.19 13.23
C PRO A 6 16.17 11.97 12.04
N GLU A 7 16.15 13.30 12.12
CA GLU A 7 15.69 14.23 11.09
C GLU A 7 16.61 14.25 9.85
N ALA A 8 17.89 13.88 9.99
CA ALA A 8 18.83 13.87 8.87
C ALA A 8 18.58 12.73 7.88
N ALA A 9 18.07 11.58 8.34
CA ALA A 9 17.83 10.42 7.48
C ALA A 9 16.79 10.70 6.38
N PRO A 10 15.59 11.27 6.68
CA PRO A 10 14.63 11.68 5.67
C PRO A 10 15.20 12.62 4.60
N LEU A 11 16.09 13.56 4.97
CA LEU A 11 16.73 14.47 4.02
C LEU A 11 17.64 13.72 3.04
N VAL A 12 18.40 12.74 3.52
CA VAL A 12 19.23 11.87 2.68
C VAL A 12 18.37 11.04 1.73
N GLY A 13 17.30 10.42 2.25
CA GLY A 13 16.36 9.67 1.42
C GLY A 13 15.70 10.54 0.34
N LEU A 14 15.35 11.77 0.69
CA LEU A 14 14.77 12.74 -0.25
C LEU A 14 15.77 13.13 -1.34
N LEU A 15 17.01 13.47 -0.98
CA LEU A 15 18.06 13.78 -1.94
C LEU A 15 18.30 12.62 -2.92
N LEU A 16 18.44 11.39 -2.42
CA LEU A 16 18.65 10.19 -3.24
C LEU A 16 17.46 9.91 -4.16
N SER A 17 16.24 9.99 -3.62
CA SER A 17 15.01 9.77 -4.37
C SER A 17 14.83 10.80 -5.48
N PHE A 18 15.08 12.08 -5.20
CA PHE A 18 14.98 13.16 -6.20
C PHE A 18 16.08 13.06 -7.26
N ALA A 19 17.31 12.73 -6.88
CA ALA A 19 18.40 12.50 -7.84
C ALA A 19 18.05 11.36 -8.80
N PHE A 20 17.54 10.24 -8.28
CA PHE A 20 17.09 9.12 -9.10
C PHE A 20 15.88 9.47 -9.96
N ALA A 21 14.89 10.18 -9.39
CA ALA A 21 13.71 10.64 -10.13
C ALA A 21 14.09 11.54 -11.30
N LEU A 22 14.96 12.53 -11.05
CA LEU A 22 15.43 13.46 -12.08
C LEU A 22 16.20 12.72 -13.17
N PHE A 23 17.09 11.80 -12.79
CA PHE A 23 17.80 10.97 -13.76
C PHE A 23 16.81 10.15 -14.61
N GLY A 24 15.86 9.46 -14.00
CA GLY A 24 14.91 8.66 -14.75
C GLY A 24 13.94 9.49 -15.60
N VAL A 25 13.54 10.68 -15.19
CA VAL A 25 12.74 11.59 -16.04
C VAL A 25 13.52 12.05 -17.26
N LEU A 26 14.83 12.27 -17.14
CA LEU A 26 15.67 12.74 -18.25
C LEU A 26 16.11 11.61 -19.19
N PHE A 27 16.31 10.39 -18.67
CA PHE A 27 16.99 9.32 -19.39
C PHE A 27 16.21 8.00 -19.49
N SER A 28 15.11 7.81 -18.74
CA SER A 28 14.29 6.60 -18.79
C SER A 28 13.05 6.80 -19.65
N SER A 29 12.65 5.76 -20.37
CA SER A 29 11.34 5.71 -21.04
C SER A 29 10.21 5.25 -20.11
N ASP A 30 10.53 4.52 -19.02
CA ASP A 30 9.55 4.04 -18.05
C ASP A 30 9.52 4.94 -16.80
N HIS A 31 8.68 5.97 -16.87
CA HIS A 31 8.50 6.96 -15.82
C HIS A 31 7.78 6.39 -14.58
N LEU A 32 6.89 5.41 -14.75
CA LEU A 32 6.21 4.76 -13.63
C LEU A 32 7.17 3.88 -12.82
N ALA A 33 8.01 3.10 -13.51
CA ALA A 33 9.04 2.31 -12.84
C ALA A 33 10.05 3.21 -12.13
N THR A 34 10.44 4.32 -12.77
CA THR A 34 11.29 5.35 -12.16
C THR A 34 10.68 5.88 -10.87
N ALA A 35 9.41 6.30 -10.91
CA ALA A 35 8.71 6.80 -9.73
C ALA A 35 8.62 5.75 -8.62
N LEU A 36 8.31 4.49 -8.97
CA LEU A 36 8.25 3.39 -8.00
C LEU A 36 9.59 3.19 -7.28
N VAL A 37 10.70 3.18 -8.03
CA VAL A 37 12.04 2.99 -7.46
C VAL A 37 12.45 4.20 -6.62
N SER A 38 12.21 5.43 -7.08
CA SER A 38 12.42 6.64 -6.28
C SER A 38 11.73 6.55 -4.92
N VAL A 39 10.46 6.17 -4.92
CA VAL A 39 9.66 6.04 -3.69
C VAL A 39 10.17 4.90 -2.81
N ALA A 40 10.54 3.77 -3.40
CA ALA A 40 11.15 2.65 -2.67
C ALA A 40 12.50 3.03 -2.03
N LEU A 41 13.27 3.92 -2.66
CA LEU A 41 14.50 4.49 -2.08
C LEU A 41 14.19 5.46 -0.94
N LEU A 42 13.12 6.25 -1.04
CA LEU A 42 12.74 7.25 -0.03
C LEU A 42 12.25 6.62 1.28
N TYR A 43 11.35 5.64 1.20
CA TYR A 43 10.59 5.20 2.37
C TYR A 43 11.40 4.60 3.51
N PRO A 44 12.47 3.82 3.31
CA PRO A 44 13.29 3.32 4.41
C PRO A 44 13.84 4.45 5.29
N PHE A 45 14.26 5.55 4.69
CA PHE A 45 14.79 6.71 5.40
C PHE A 45 13.72 7.50 6.14
N VAL A 46 12.56 7.71 5.51
CA VAL A 46 11.40 8.35 6.16
C VAL A 46 10.93 7.50 7.33
N THR A 47 10.82 6.19 7.14
CA THR A 47 10.43 5.23 8.19
C THR A 47 11.42 5.25 9.34
N PHE A 48 12.73 5.27 9.04
CA PHE A 48 13.76 5.39 10.06
C PHE A 48 13.61 6.68 10.87
N GLY A 49 13.41 7.83 10.21
CA GLY A 49 13.15 9.10 10.87
C GLY A 49 11.95 9.02 11.79
N VAL A 50 10.80 8.56 11.29
CA VAL A 50 9.55 8.44 12.07
C VAL A 50 9.71 7.50 13.27
N VAL A 51 10.38 6.35 13.12
CA VAL A 51 10.55 5.35 14.20
C VAL A 51 11.54 5.83 15.27
N ARG A 52 12.49 6.69 14.92
CA ARG A 52 13.54 7.16 15.84
C ARG A 52 13.30 8.55 16.41
N SER A 53 12.36 9.32 15.86
CA SER A 53 11.94 10.60 16.44
C SER A 53 11.12 10.38 17.72
N GLU A 54 11.40 11.19 18.75
CA GLU A 54 10.63 11.20 20.00
C GLU A 54 9.19 11.69 19.76
N ASP A 55 9.04 12.72 18.92
CA ASP A 55 7.74 13.19 18.43
C ASP A 55 7.81 13.42 16.89
N PRO A 56 7.38 12.43 16.08
CA PRO A 56 7.44 12.53 14.62
C PRO A 56 6.51 13.61 14.06
N THR A 57 5.49 14.05 14.82
CA THR A 57 4.48 14.99 14.32
C THR A 57 4.99 16.41 14.17
N THR A 58 6.08 16.74 14.87
CA THR A 58 6.76 18.05 14.80
C THR A 58 7.41 18.27 13.43
N ALA A 59 8.13 17.26 12.93
CA ALA A 59 8.78 17.28 11.62
C ALA A 59 7.80 16.90 10.50
N PHE A 60 6.94 15.92 10.75
CA PHE A 60 6.00 15.36 9.79
C PHE A 60 4.57 15.64 10.23
N ARG A 61 4.09 16.84 9.90
CA ARG A 61 2.70 17.24 10.18
C ARG A 61 1.73 16.27 9.46
N PRO A 62 0.86 15.54 10.19
CA PRO A 62 0.01 14.51 9.60
C PRO A 62 -0.77 14.96 8.37
N ASP A 63 -1.44 16.12 8.44
CA ASP A 63 -2.28 16.61 7.33
C ASP A 63 -1.45 16.97 6.09
N ALA A 64 -0.25 17.54 6.29
CA ALA A 64 0.66 17.86 5.20
C ALA A 64 1.20 16.59 4.53
N VAL A 65 1.55 15.57 5.33
CA VAL A 65 1.99 14.26 4.81
C VAL A 65 0.88 13.59 4.02
N LEU A 66 -0.36 13.61 4.53
CA LEU A 66 -1.52 13.07 3.82
C LEU A 66 -1.74 13.78 2.48
N GLY A 67 -1.73 15.11 2.49
CA GLY A 67 -1.87 15.93 1.30
C GLY A 67 -0.77 15.64 0.26
N ALA A 68 0.49 15.58 0.69
CA ALA A 68 1.62 15.23 -0.17
C ALA A 68 1.49 13.81 -0.76
N GLY A 69 1.00 12.85 0.04
CA GLY A 69 0.72 11.49 -0.42
C GLY A 69 -0.29 11.45 -1.56
N PHE A 70 -1.40 12.15 -1.43
CA PHE A 70 -2.42 12.22 -2.50
C PHE A 70 -1.95 13.03 -3.70
N LEU A 71 -1.25 14.15 -3.48
CA LEU A 71 -0.68 14.96 -4.56
C LEU A 71 0.37 14.20 -5.36
N GLY A 72 1.12 13.28 -4.73
CA GLY A 72 2.05 12.39 -5.42
C GLY A 72 1.36 11.22 -6.12
N ALA A 73 0.37 10.60 -5.47
CA ALA A 73 -0.28 9.39 -5.98
C ALA A 73 -1.26 9.66 -7.14
N ALA A 74 -2.05 10.74 -7.08
CA ALA A 74 -3.07 11.02 -8.08
C ALA A 74 -2.50 11.21 -9.50
N PRO A 75 -1.41 11.99 -9.70
CA PRO A 75 -0.78 12.11 -11.01
C PRO A 75 -0.23 10.79 -11.54
N LEU A 76 0.33 9.92 -10.68
CA LEU A 76 0.87 8.62 -11.09
C LEU A 76 -0.23 7.65 -11.52
N LEU A 77 -1.38 7.67 -10.84
CA LEU A 77 -2.55 6.92 -11.25
C LEU A 77 -3.07 7.40 -12.62
N LEU A 78 -3.26 8.72 -12.77
CA LEU A 78 -3.72 9.31 -14.02
C LEU A 78 -2.75 9.07 -15.17
N TYR A 79 -1.44 9.23 -14.92
CA TYR A 79 -0.41 8.95 -15.91
C TYR A 79 -0.46 7.50 -16.37
N GLY A 80 -0.61 6.54 -15.44
CA GLY A 80 -0.78 5.13 -15.79
C GLY A 80 -2.01 4.86 -16.67
N ILE A 81 -3.10 5.59 -16.50
CA ILE A 81 -4.26 5.51 -17.41
C ILE A 81 -3.91 6.07 -18.79
N VAL A 82 -3.23 7.22 -18.85
CA VAL A 82 -2.84 7.88 -20.11
C VAL A 82 -1.87 7.04 -20.94
N VAL A 83 -0.94 6.33 -20.31
CA VAL A 83 0.04 5.45 -21.00
C VAL A 83 -0.44 4.01 -21.15
N ASP A 84 -1.74 3.75 -21.00
CA ASP A 84 -2.37 2.43 -21.15
C ASP A 84 -1.78 1.33 -20.23
N ARG A 85 -1.32 1.73 -19.03
CA ARG A 85 -0.83 0.85 -17.97
C ARG A 85 -1.55 1.11 -16.64
N PRO A 86 -2.89 1.07 -16.58
CA PRO A 86 -3.67 1.53 -15.44
C PRO A 86 -3.38 0.73 -14.16
N LEU A 87 -3.15 -0.59 -14.25
CA LEU A 87 -2.80 -1.42 -13.09
C LEU A 87 -1.45 -1.06 -12.50
N PHE A 88 -0.47 -0.74 -13.34
CA PHE A 88 0.85 -0.35 -12.86
C PHE A 88 0.78 1.05 -12.25
N GLY A 89 0.07 2.00 -12.87
CA GLY A 89 -0.22 3.30 -12.27
C GLY A 89 -0.90 3.18 -10.90
N ALA A 90 -1.88 2.29 -10.76
CA ALA A 90 -2.56 2.01 -9.49
C ALA A 90 -1.62 1.40 -8.44
N LEU A 91 -0.73 0.48 -8.83
CA LEU A 91 0.29 -0.07 -7.94
C LEU A 91 1.20 1.05 -7.40
N VAL A 92 1.77 1.87 -8.29
CA VAL A 92 2.67 2.95 -7.88
C VAL A 92 1.93 3.96 -7.01
N ALA A 93 0.72 4.38 -7.40
CA ALA A 93 -0.11 5.28 -6.61
C ALA A 93 -0.42 4.71 -5.22
N ALA A 94 -0.72 3.41 -5.10
CA ALA A 94 -0.94 2.75 -3.83
C ALA A 94 0.33 2.76 -2.96
N VAL A 95 1.50 2.48 -3.54
CA VAL A 95 2.80 2.57 -2.84
C VAL A 95 3.03 3.99 -2.30
N VAL A 96 2.70 5.03 -3.07
CA VAL A 96 2.85 6.43 -2.65
C VAL A 96 1.84 6.87 -1.59
N ALA A 97 0.57 6.47 -1.73
CA ALA A 97 -0.51 6.99 -0.90
C ALA A 97 -0.68 6.24 0.43
N VAL A 98 -0.43 4.92 0.46
CA VAL A 98 -0.73 4.08 1.62
C VAL A 98 0.06 4.51 2.87
N PRO A 99 1.39 4.69 2.83
CA PRO A 99 2.13 5.07 4.03
C PRO A 99 1.68 6.42 4.61
N PRO A 100 1.46 7.50 3.82
CA PRO A 100 0.85 8.73 4.31
C PRO A 100 -0.53 8.56 4.94
N VAL A 101 -1.41 7.75 4.33
CA VAL A 101 -2.75 7.47 4.86
C VAL A 101 -2.69 6.78 6.22
N LEU A 102 -1.80 5.79 6.36
CA LEU A 102 -1.60 5.09 7.63
C LEU A 102 -0.88 5.96 8.66
N TYR A 103 0.06 6.80 8.24
CA TYR A 103 0.71 7.76 9.13
C TYR A 103 -0.30 8.74 9.72
N HIS A 104 -1.20 9.27 8.87
CA HIS A 104 -2.28 10.16 9.28
C HIS A 104 -3.27 9.47 10.22
N ALA A 105 -3.66 8.23 9.94
CA ALA A 105 -4.57 7.50 10.82
C ALA A 105 -3.96 7.18 12.20
N ARG A 106 -2.62 7.10 12.33
CA ARG A 106 -1.92 6.92 13.62
C ARG A 106 -1.74 8.22 14.41
N HIS A 107 -1.42 9.32 13.73
CA HIS A 107 -0.93 10.54 14.39
C HIS A 107 -1.81 11.78 14.16
N GLY A 108 -2.70 11.75 13.18
CA GLY A 108 -3.56 12.86 12.79
C GLY A 108 -4.97 12.77 13.37
N ALA A 109 -5.71 13.88 13.27
CA ALA A 109 -7.13 13.90 13.59
C ALA A 109 -7.94 13.11 12.55
N SER A 110 -9.03 12.47 12.97
CA SER A 110 -9.89 11.74 12.03
C SER A 110 -10.59 12.70 11.06
N VAL A 111 -10.14 12.73 9.80
CA VAL A 111 -10.74 13.56 8.72
C VAL A 111 -11.79 12.83 7.89
N ASN A 112 -11.80 11.49 7.91
CA ASN A 112 -12.71 10.71 7.07
C ASN A 112 -14.06 10.52 7.79
N PRO A 113 -15.17 11.07 7.24
CA PRO A 113 -16.49 11.01 7.88
C PRO A 113 -17.11 9.61 7.87
N ALA A 114 -16.61 8.69 7.04
CA ALA A 114 -17.08 7.33 7.00
C ALA A 114 -16.66 6.55 8.26
N SER A 115 -17.53 5.62 8.68
CA SER A 115 -17.22 4.72 9.79
C SER A 115 -15.99 3.84 9.48
N PRO A 116 -15.27 3.34 10.50
CA PRO A 116 -14.13 2.46 10.30
C PRO A 116 -14.49 1.20 9.48
N SER A 117 -15.68 0.65 9.70
CA SER A 117 -16.17 -0.53 8.97
C SER A 117 -16.50 -0.23 7.51
N ALA A 118 -17.09 0.94 7.22
CA ALA A 118 -17.34 1.38 5.85
C ALA A 118 -16.02 1.60 5.09
N SER A 119 -15.02 2.21 5.75
CA SER A 119 -13.68 2.42 5.18
C SER A 119 -12.99 1.09 4.87
N LEU A 120 -13.10 0.11 5.76
CA LEU A 120 -12.58 -1.24 5.55
C LEU A 120 -13.24 -1.91 4.35
N ALA A 121 -14.58 -1.88 4.28
CA ALA A 121 -15.33 -2.48 3.18
C ALA A 121 -14.94 -1.86 1.84
N ALA A 122 -14.86 -0.52 1.78
CA ALA A 122 -14.43 0.20 0.59
C ALA A 122 -13.01 -0.21 0.16
N GLY A 123 -12.05 -0.26 1.09
CA GLY A 123 -10.68 -0.66 0.77
C GLY A 123 -10.58 -2.12 0.29
N LEU A 124 -11.34 -3.04 0.88
CA LEU A 124 -11.38 -4.44 0.44
C LEU A 124 -12.05 -4.59 -0.93
N LEU A 125 -13.09 -3.80 -1.23
CA LEU A 125 -13.72 -3.77 -2.55
C LEU A 125 -12.75 -3.24 -3.62
N VAL A 126 -11.96 -2.21 -3.31
CA VAL A 126 -10.90 -1.71 -4.21
C VAL A 126 -9.84 -2.79 -4.44
N ALA A 127 -9.38 -3.47 -3.39
CA ALA A 127 -8.42 -4.56 -3.51
C ALA A 127 -8.97 -5.70 -4.38
N LEU A 128 -10.23 -6.10 -4.19
CA LEU A 128 -10.88 -7.10 -5.03
C LEU A 128 -10.98 -6.66 -6.50
N GLY A 129 -11.33 -5.40 -6.74
CA GLY A 129 -11.36 -4.81 -8.08
C GLY A 129 -9.99 -4.84 -8.77
N LEU A 130 -8.90 -4.59 -8.03
CA LEU A 130 -7.53 -4.67 -8.55
C LEU A 130 -7.12 -6.09 -8.92
N VAL A 131 -7.50 -7.10 -8.13
CA VAL A 131 -7.29 -8.52 -8.49
C VAL A 131 -8.08 -8.87 -9.74
N ALA A 132 -9.35 -8.49 -9.81
CA ALA A 132 -10.23 -8.77 -10.95
C ALA A 132 -9.69 -8.12 -12.24
N ALA A 133 -9.26 -6.86 -12.18
CA ALA A 133 -8.61 -6.18 -13.30
C ALA A 133 -7.26 -6.84 -13.66
N GLY A 134 -6.49 -7.26 -12.65
CA GLY A 134 -5.24 -8.02 -12.81
C GLY A 134 -5.43 -9.33 -13.57
N ALA A 135 -6.52 -10.05 -13.34
CA ALA A 135 -6.79 -11.31 -14.03
C ALA A 135 -6.84 -11.16 -15.57
N VAL A 136 -7.22 -9.98 -16.06
CA VAL A 136 -7.34 -9.68 -17.50
C VAL A 136 -6.05 -9.04 -18.05
N ALA A 137 -5.43 -8.12 -17.30
CA ALA A 137 -4.36 -7.26 -17.83
C ALA A 137 -2.95 -7.52 -17.21
N GLY A 138 -2.84 -8.42 -16.24
CA GLY A 138 -1.56 -8.76 -15.59
C GLY A 138 -1.72 -9.06 -14.10
N LEU A 139 -1.85 -10.34 -13.76
CA LEU A 139 -2.29 -10.75 -12.42
C LEU A 139 -1.30 -10.35 -11.34
N LEU A 140 0.00 -10.47 -11.60
CA LEU A 140 1.03 -10.12 -10.62
C LEU A 140 0.90 -8.66 -10.15
N VAL A 141 0.76 -7.72 -11.08
CA VAL A 141 0.67 -6.28 -10.76
C VAL A 141 -0.64 -5.97 -10.02
N GLY A 142 -1.77 -6.50 -10.51
CA GLY A 142 -3.07 -6.33 -9.85
C GLY A 142 -3.09 -6.92 -8.44
N ALA A 143 -2.46 -8.09 -8.26
CA ALA A 143 -2.37 -8.75 -6.97
C ALA A 143 -1.47 -7.97 -5.99
N LEU A 144 -0.30 -7.49 -6.42
CA LEU A 144 0.56 -6.65 -5.58
C LEU A 144 -0.17 -5.36 -5.13
N ALA A 145 -0.85 -4.69 -6.04
CA ALA A 145 -1.63 -3.49 -5.71
C ALA A 145 -2.75 -3.83 -4.70
N ALA A 146 -3.45 -4.94 -4.92
CA ALA A 146 -4.50 -5.42 -4.02
C ALA A 146 -3.99 -5.78 -2.62
N VAL A 147 -2.80 -6.39 -2.49
CA VAL A 147 -2.17 -6.65 -1.18
C VAL A 147 -1.95 -5.34 -0.45
N ILE A 148 -1.30 -4.38 -1.10
CA ILE A 148 -0.95 -3.11 -0.48
C ILE A 148 -2.21 -2.40 0.01
N VAL A 149 -3.24 -2.29 -0.85
CA VAL A 149 -4.51 -1.64 -0.51
C VAL A 149 -5.28 -2.42 0.57
N GLY A 150 -5.36 -3.75 0.46
CA GLY A 150 -6.08 -4.60 1.40
C GLY A 150 -5.46 -4.58 2.79
N LEU A 151 -4.13 -4.70 2.87
CA LEU A 151 -3.39 -4.57 4.14
C LEU A 151 -3.56 -3.18 4.74
N ALA A 152 -3.48 -2.13 3.92
CA ALA A 152 -3.72 -0.76 4.36
C ALA A 152 -5.14 -0.56 4.90
N ALA A 153 -6.16 -1.12 4.25
CA ALA A 153 -7.54 -1.01 4.69
C ALA A 153 -7.74 -1.65 6.08
N VAL A 154 -7.11 -2.80 6.31
CA VAL A 154 -7.14 -3.50 7.60
C VAL A 154 -6.39 -2.72 8.68
N ASP A 155 -5.21 -2.19 8.38
CA ASP A 155 -4.42 -1.42 9.35
C ASP A 155 -5.09 -0.07 9.68
N TYR A 156 -5.64 0.61 8.67
CA TYR A 156 -6.41 1.84 8.82
C TYR A 156 -7.65 1.64 9.69
N HIS A 157 -8.40 0.54 9.48
CA HIS A 157 -9.55 0.17 10.31
C HIS A 157 -9.17 0.06 11.79
N ARG A 158 -8.02 -0.56 12.09
CA ARG A 158 -7.53 -0.75 13.46
C ARG A 158 -7.15 0.56 14.11
N GLN A 159 -6.41 1.39 13.39
CA GLN A 159 -5.96 2.69 13.90
C GLN A 159 -7.14 3.60 14.20
N ARG A 160 -8.25 3.46 13.46
CA ARG A 160 -9.51 4.17 13.73
C ARG A 160 -10.36 3.53 14.82
N GLY A 161 -9.81 2.60 15.61
CA GLY A 161 -10.48 1.95 16.75
C GLY A 161 -11.51 0.88 16.36
N GLY A 162 -11.56 0.48 15.08
CA GLY A 162 -12.45 -0.55 14.60
C GLY A 162 -12.08 -1.93 15.15
N ARG A 163 -13.01 -2.57 15.85
CA ARG A 163 -12.87 -3.97 16.29
C ARG A 163 -13.60 -4.89 15.32
N LEU A 164 -12.86 -5.81 14.71
CA LEU A 164 -13.45 -6.86 13.89
C LEU A 164 -14.22 -7.84 14.80
N ARG A 165 -15.52 -8.02 14.52
CA ARG A 165 -16.30 -9.09 15.15
C ARG A 165 -15.64 -10.44 14.85
N ARG A 166 -15.57 -11.33 15.85
CA ARG A 166 -14.96 -12.67 15.75
C ARG A 166 -15.48 -13.45 14.54
N ARG A 167 -16.78 -13.37 14.25
CA ARG A 167 -17.40 -14.00 13.07
C ARG A 167 -16.89 -13.44 11.75
N THR A 168 -16.85 -12.12 11.58
CA THR A 168 -16.33 -11.45 10.38
C THR A 168 -14.84 -11.75 10.17
N ARG A 169 -14.08 -11.83 11.27
CA ARG A 169 -12.68 -12.26 11.25
C ARG A 169 -12.53 -13.70 10.77
N THR A 170 -13.25 -14.66 11.35
CA THR A 170 -13.17 -16.06 10.94
C THR A 170 -13.59 -16.24 9.48
N VAL A 171 -14.69 -15.61 9.06
CA VAL A 171 -15.15 -15.64 7.66
C VAL A 171 -14.12 -15.01 6.73
N GLY A 172 -13.51 -13.89 7.11
CA GLY A 172 -12.47 -13.23 6.33
C GLY A 172 -11.22 -14.09 6.16
N VAL A 173 -10.73 -14.71 7.23
CA VAL A 173 -9.56 -15.60 7.19
C VAL A 173 -9.85 -16.85 6.37
N VAL A 174 -10.98 -17.51 6.62
CA VAL A 174 -11.38 -18.72 5.87
C VAL A 174 -11.61 -18.39 4.40
N GLY A 175 -12.26 -17.26 4.10
CA GLY A 175 -12.48 -16.78 2.73
C GLY A 175 -11.17 -16.45 2.02
N CYS A 176 -10.19 -15.85 2.71
CA CYS A 176 -8.87 -15.59 2.16
C CYS A 176 -8.07 -16.88 1.91
N LEU A 177 -8.08 -17.82 2.86
CA LEU A 177 -7.38 -19.09 2.69
C LEU A 177 -8.01 -19.97 1.60
N GLY A 178 -9.33 -20.13 1.64
CA GLY A 178 -10.09 -20.87 0.64
C GLY A 178 -10.00 -20.21 -0.74
N GLY A 179 -10.16 -18.88 -0.79
CA GLY A 179 -9.95 -18.08 -2.00
C GLY A 179 -8.55 -18.27 -2.57
N GLY A 180 -7.51 -18.19 -1.73
CA GLY A 180 -6.12 -18.38 -2.13
C GLY A 180 -5.88 -19.75 -2.74
N LEU A 181 -6.40 -20.81 -2.11
CA LEU A 181 -6.32 -22.18 -2.63
C LEU A 181 -7.06 -22.34 -3.97
N THR A 182 -8.27 -21.77 -4.08
CA THR A 182 -9.07 -21.85 -5.32
C THR A 182 -8.42 -21.10 -6.48
N VAL A 183 -7.87 -19.91 -6.23
CA VAL A 183 -7.15 -19.12 -7.25
C VAL A 183 -5.89 -19.85 -7.69
N PHE A 184 -5.12 -20.39 -6.75
CA PHE A 184 -3.94 -21.20 -7.07
C PHE A 184 -4.34 -22.43 -7.90
N GLY A 185 -5.32 -23.22 -7.45
CA GLY A 185 -5.76 -24.43 -8.14
C GLY A 185 -6.30 -24.15 -9.55
N ALA A 186 -7.13 -23.13 -9.71
CA ALA A 186 -7.71 -22.76 -11.00
C ALA A 186 -6.64 -22.31 -12.01
N LEU A 187 -5.71 -21.46 -11.59
CA LEU A 187 -4.65 -20.97 -12.48
C LEU A 187 -3.58 -22.01 -12.75
N ALA A 188 -3.26 -22.87 -11.78
CA ALA A 188 -2.39 -24.02 -12.00
C ALA A 188 -3.00 -24.99 -13.02
N ALA A 189 -4.31 -25.29 -12.91
CA ALA A 189 -5.03 -26.11 -13.88
C ALA A 189 -5.09 -25.46 -15.28
N ALA A 190 -5.08 -24.13 -15.36
CA ALA A 190 -5.00 -23.37 -16.60
C ALA A 190 -3.56 -23.22 -17.16
N GLY A 191 -2.57 -23.93 -16.60
CA GLY A 191 -1.17 -23.88 -17.05
C GLY A 191 -0.40 -22.62 -16.62
N ARG A 192 -0.93 -21.85 -15.66
CA ARG A 192 -0.34 -20.60 -15.13
C ARG A 192 -0.02 -20.71 -13.63
N PRO A 193 0.86 -21.63 -13.21
CA PRO A 193 1.10 -21.92 -11.79
C PRO A 193 1.77 -20.76 -11.04
N SER A 194 2.63 -19.97 -11.69
CA SER A 194 3.27 -18.79 -11.10
C SER A 194 2.25 -17.69 -10.76
N ASP A 195 1.29 -17.47 -11.65
CA ASP A 195 0.19 -16.53 -11.45
C ASP A 195 -0.75 -17.00 -10.33
N GLY A 196 -1.01 -18.32 -10.30
CA GLY A 196 -1.72 -18.98 -9.20
C GLY A 196 -1.03 -18.77 -7.85
N LEU A 197 0.29 -18.94 -7.79
CA LEU A 197 1.07 -18.72 -6.57
C LEU A 197 1.01 -17.27 -6.13
N ALA A 198 1.17 -16.33 -7.05
CA ALA A 198 1.10 -14.90 -6.75
C ALA A 198 -0.29 -14.53 -6.18
N GLY A 199 -1.37 -14.88 -6.88
CA GLY A 199 -2.74 -14.61 -6.44
C GLY A 199 -3.09 -15.30 -5.11
N GLY A 200 -2.64 -16.54 -4.93
CA GLY A 200 -2.79 -17.28 -3.67
C GLY A 200 -2.05 -16.63 -2.50
N ALA A 201 -0.79 -16.22 -2.70
CA ALA A 201 0.03 -15.57 -1.68
C ALA A 201 -0.57 -14.23 -1.23
N VAL A 202 -1.18 -13.47 -2.14
CA VAL A 202 -1.90 -12.23 -1.84
C VAL A 202 -3.05 -12.47 -0.86
N LEU A 203 -3.91 -13.43 -1.18
CA LEU A 203 -5.05 -13.75 -0.33
C LEU A 203 -4.60 -14.30 1.02
N VAL A 204 -3.57 -15.15 1.05
CA VAL A 204 -2.96 -15.62 2.31
C VAL A 204 -2.40 -14.46 3.12
N ALA A 205 -1.69 -13.50 2.52
CA ALA A 205 -1.12 -12.35 3.23
C ALA A 205 -2.21 -11.47 3.85
N VAL A 206 -3.29 -11.18 3.10
CA VAL A 206 -4.45 -10.43 3.61
C VAL A 206 -5.16 -11.21 4.72
N GLY A 207 -5.37 -12.52 4.54
CA GLY A 207 -5.96 -13.40 5.55
C GLY A 207 -5.13 -13.45 6.83
N ALA A 208 -3.81 -13.58 6.71
CA ALA A 208 -2.88 -13.55 7.82
C ALA A 208 -2.91 -12.21 8.55
N ALA A 209 -2.93 -11.09 7.81
CA ALA A 209 -3.08 -9.78 8.41
C ALA A 209 -4.37 -9.68 9.20
N VAL A 210 -5.53 -10.07 8.63
CA VAL A 210 -6.83 -10.11 9.34
C VAL A 210 -6.77 -11.02 10.57
N ALA A 211 -6.07 -12.15 10.50
CA ALA A 211 -5.90 -13.08 11.61
C ALA A 211 -5.05 -12.50 12.76
N LEU A 212 -3.92 -11.85 12.46
CA LEU A 212 -2.96 -11.31 13.43
C LEU A 212 -3.48 -10.07 14.19
N GLY A 213 -4.52 -9.41 13.69
CA GLY A 213 -5.17 -8.28 14.37
C GLY A 213 -5.95 -8.61 15.64
N ALA A 214 -5.66 -9.72 16.30
CA ALA A 214 -6.47 -10.26 17.39
C ALA A 214 -5.69 -10.60 18.66
N SER A 215 -4.39 -10.32 18.66
CA SER A 215 -3.50 -10.54 19.79
C SER A 215 -3.15 -9.25 20.54
N LYS A 216 -3.99 -8.21 20.43
CA LYS A 216 -3.92 -7.01 21.28
C LYS A 216 -5.30 -6.64 21.79
#